data_AF-A0A8I1YCF6-F1
#
_entry.id   AF-A0A8I1YCF6-F1
#
_cell.length_a   1.000
_cell.length_b   1.000
_cell.length_c   1.000
_cell.angle_alpha   90.00
_cell.angle_beta   90.00
_cell.angle_gamma   90.00
#
_symmetry.space_group_name_H-M   'P 1'
#
loop_
_entity.id
_entity.type
_entity.pdbx_description
1 polymer ?
#
loop_
_entity_poly.entity_id
_entity_poly.type
_entity_poly.pdbx_seq_one_letter_code
_entity_poly.pdbx_strand_id
1 'polypeptide(L)' 'MITDISAGGVKVIAEYLEIPPEFTIILSTGSPRQCRLAWQIGHEFGAQFVD' A
#
# COMPACT_ATOMS: atom_id res chain seq x y z
N MET A 1 -4.88 -2.70 -7.61
CA MET A 1 -3.82 -2.69 -8.63
C MET A 1 -2.67 -1.82 -8.14
N ILE A 2 -1.44 -2.34 -8.17
CA ILE A 2 -0.24 -1.54 -7.85
C ILE A 2 0.09 -0.70 -9.08
N THR A 3 0.26 0.62 -8.88
CA THR A 3 0.58 1.56 -9.94
C THR A 3 2.02 2.06 -9.89
N ASP A 4 2.64 2.04 -8.72
CA ASP A 4 4.05 2.38 -8.53
C ASP A 4 4.61 1.67 -7.29
N ILE A 5 5.89 1.32 -7.31
CA ILE A 5 6.61 0.75 -6.16
C ILE A 5 8.04 1.27 -6.12
N SER A 6 8.49 1.60 -4.91
CA SER A 6 9.86 2.03 -4.63
C SER A 6 10.45 1.23 -3.48
N ALA A 7 11.69 1.54 -3.07
CA ALA A 7 12.27 0.96 -1.86
C ALA A 7 11.48 1.32 -0.59
N GLY A 8 10.92 2.54 -0.54
CA GLY A 8 10.30 3.10 0.68
C GLY A 8 8.77 3.03 0.73
N GLY A 9 8.09 2.70 -0.36
CA GLY A 9 6.63 2.62 -0.34
C GLY A 9 6.01 2.12 -1.64
N VAL A 10 4.68 2.07 -1.64
CA VAL A 10 3.85 1.58 -2.74
C VAL A 10 2.66 2.51 -2.96
N LYS A 11 2.26 2.63 -4.24
CA LYS A 11 1.06 3.31 -4.66
C LYS A 11 0.08 2.32 -5.25
N VAL A 12 -1.16 2.35 -4.78
CA VAL A 12 -2.18 1.34 -5.09
C VAL A 12 -3.48 2.03 -5.46
N ILE A 13 -4.11 1.56 -6.54
CA ILE A 13 -5.52 1.81 -6.83
C ILE A 13 -6.33 0.64 -6.24
N ALA A 14 -7.22 0.91 -5.30
CA ALA A 14 -8.11 -0.07 -4.69
C ALA A 14 -9.56 0.44 -4.73
N GLU A 15 -10.44 -0.36 -5.32
CA GLU A 15 -11.87 -0.08 -5.31
C GLU A 15 -12.47 -0.53 -3.98
N TYR A 16 -13.31 0.32 -3.38
CA TYR A 16 -14.16 0.01 -2.21
C TYR A 16 -13.47 -0.62 -0.99
N LEU A 17 -12.42 0.03 -0.47
CA LEU A 17 -11.82 -0.39 0.81
C LEU A 17 -11.46 0.82 1.66
N GLU A 18 -11.94 0.83 2.90
CA GLU A 18 -11.35 1.66 3.95
C GLU A 18 -10.02 1.02 4.34
N ILE A 19 -8.91 1.71 4.07
CA ILE A 19 -7.57 1.17 4.33
C ILE A 19 -7.22 1.43 5.79
N PRO A 20 -6.90 0.40 6.59
CA PRO A 20 -6.46 0.61 7.97
C PRO A 20 -5.18 1.46 8.04
N PRO A 21 -4.95 2.22 9.12
CA PRO A 21 -3.71 3.00 9.29
C PRO A 21 -2.43 2.16 9.20
N GLU A 22 -2.49 0.90 9.64
CA GLU A 22 -1.41 -0.08 9.50
C GLU A 22 -1.97 -1.38 8.95
N PHE A 23 -1.29 -1.97 7.98
CA PHE A 23 -1.72 -3.19 7.29
C PHE A 23 -0.52 -3.92 6.69
N THR A 24 -0.73 -5.14 6.21
CA THR A 24 0.30 -5.89 5.48
C THR A 24 -0.10 -5.99 4.01
N ILE A 25 0.80 -5.61 3.10
CA ILE A 25 0.62 -5.87 1.68
C ILE A 25 1.26 -7.20 1.31
N ILE A 26 0.52 -8.04 0.61
CA ILE A 26 1.01 -9.31 0.05
C ILE A 26 1.14 -9.10 -1.46
N LEU A 27 2.38 -9.07 -1.93
CA LEU A 27 2.70 -8.99 -3.35
C LEU A 27 2.74 -10.41 -3.93
N SER A 28 2.32 -10.57 -5.18
CA SER A 28 2.40 -11.87 -5.87
C SER A 28 3.84 -12.38 -6.03
N THR A 29 4.81 -11.45 -5.99
CA THR A 29 6.24 -11.74 -5.93
C THR A 29 6.85 -11.04 -4.73
N GLY A 30 7.76 -11.72 -4.03
CA GLY A 30 8.44 -11.18 -2.86
C GLY A 30 7.79 -11.55 -1.53
N SER A 31 8.31 -10.97 -0.44
CA SER A 31 7.82 -11.21 0.91
C SER A 31 6.67 -10.25 1.27
N PRO A 32 5.72 -10.66 2.12
CA PRO A 32 4.77 -9.72 2.72
C PRO A 32 5.50 -8.57 3.41
N ARG A 33 5.00 -7.35 3.26
CA ARG A 33 5.59 -6.15 3.88
C ARG A 33 4.57 -5.45 4.74
N GLN A 34 4.98 -5.07 5.96
CA GLN A 34 4.17 -4.21 6.80
C GLN A 34 4.18 -2.81 6.20
N CYS A 35 3.03 -2.15 6.24
CA CYS A 35 2.79 -0.84 5.67
C CYS A 35 2.09 0.07 6.67
N ARG A 36 2.36 1.37 6.58
CA ARG A 36 1.56 2.44 7.19
C ARG A 36 0.93 3.28 6.09
N LEU A 37 -0.36 3.56 6.21
CA LEU A 37 -1.08 4.46 5.30
C LEU A 37 -0.47 5.86 5.40
N ALA A 38 -0.01 6.40 4.28
CA ALA A 38 0.57 7.74 4.21
C ALA A 38 -0.45 8.77 3.73
N TRP A 39 -1.26 8.41 2.75
CA TRP A 39 -2.35 9.22 2.22
C TRP A 39 -3.36 8.36 1.47
N GLN A 40 -4.60 8.84 1.38
CA GLN A 40 -5.67 8.24 0.57
C GLN A 40 -6.47 9.36 -0.11
N ILE A 41 -6.67 9.24 -1.42
CA ILE A 41 -7.45 10.18 -2.24
C ILE A 41 -8.32 9.36 -3.20
N GLY A 42 -9.64 9.38 -2.99
CA GLY A 42 -10.57 8.58 -3.78
C GLY A 42 -10.26 7.07 -3.70
N HIS A 43 -10.05 6.44 -4.85
CA HIS A 43 -9.69 5.01 -4.96
C HIS A 43 -8.18 4.75 -4.96
N GLU A 44 -7.37 5.75 -4.64
CA GLU A 44 -5.92 5.65 -4.61
C GLU A 44 -5.39 5.85 -3.20
N PHE A 45 -4.38 5.07 -2.82
CA PHE A 45 -3.63 5.30 -1.60
C PHE A 45 -2.14 5.08 -1.81
N GLY A 46 -1.37 5.84 -1.04
CA GLY A 46 0.06 5.63 -0.84
C GLY A 46 0.32 5.07 0.54
N ALA A 47 1.21 4.08 0.61
CA ALA A 47 1.64 3.49 1.87
C ALA A 47 3.16 3.39 1.95
N GLN A 48 3.68 3.66 3.14
CA GLN A 48 5.10 3.55 3.47
C GLN A 48 5.38 2.16 4.01
N PHE A 49 6.47 1.53 3.59
CA PHE A 49 6.92 0.28 4.21
C PHE A 49 7.55 0.56 5.58
N VAL A 50 7.26 -0.29 6.57
CA VAL A 50 7.72 -0.12 7.98
C VAL A 50 8.88 -1.05 8.35
N ASP A 51 9.49 -1.68 7.35
CA ASP A 51 10.68 -2.52 7.49
C ASP A 51 11.98 -1.75 7.74
#